data_AF-A0A2P8D0D7-F1
#
_entry.id   AF-A0A2P8D0D7-F1
#
_cell.length_a   1.000
_cell.length_b   1.000
_cell.length_c   1.000
_cell.angle_alpha   90.00
_cell.angle_beta   90.00
_cell.angle_gamma   90.00
#
_symmetry.space_group_name_H-M   'P 1'
#
loop_
_entity.id
_entity.type
_entity.pdbx_description
1 polymer ?
#
loop_
_entity_poly.entity_id
_entity_poly.type
_entity_poly.pdbx_seq_one_letter_code
_entity_poly.pdbx_strand_id
1 'polypeptide(L)'
;MYSVFARHDISNPEELPFDAAQYSRFKFGDGVIAKDFGCELGRHFVATHGDALLAEEDIVFAPSPYNAIPTASNAMSLFFMEEVNRFLFKHKKKALLQSKIHRYKTYSVDYGNLDHEERIRLISSDTYHLDRRFLENRMVLFIDDIKITGGHEFIIKKQLEQEQIQGRFMFVYYAQLTNKEIPANFENYLNYYSIKERNDLVAVINDDNFIMNTRIIKYILKSESADLMAFIAALKEERLPEMVHYAIGNNYHLMEDYTQNLTQITKHINYGN
;
A
#
# COMPACT_ATOMS: atom_id res chain seq x y z
N MET A 1 7.21 -13.30 -18.67
CA MET A 1 5.80 -13.23 -19.12
C MET A 1 5.01 -12.46 -18.05
N TYR A 2 4.15 -11.52 -18.46
CA TYR A 2 3.33 -10.71 -17.55
C TYR A 2 1.88 -11.16 -17.55
N SER A 3 1.23 -11.17 -16.39
CA SER A 3 -0.21 -11.42 -16.23
C SER A 3 -0.80 -10.50 -15.16
N VAL A 4 -2.11 -10.28 -15.20
CA VAL A 4 -2.84 -9.44 -14.25
C VAL A 4 -4.04 -10.23 -13.73
N PHE A 5 -4.25 -10.17 -12.43
CA PHE A 5 -5.46 -10.61 -11.75
C PHE A 5 -6.00 -9.47 -10.91
N ALA A 6 -7.30 -9.22 -11.00
CA ALA A 6 -8.01 -8.31 -10.11
C ALA A 6 -9.24 -9.02 -9.57
N ARG A 7 -9.52 -8.87 -8.27
CA ARG A 7 -10.71 -9.48 -7.66
C ARG A 7 -11.99 -8.78 -8.14
N HIS A 8 -11.93 -7.47 -8.35
CA HIS A 8 -13.05 -6.66 -8.81
C HIS A 8 -12.70 -5.78 -10.01
N ASP A 9 -13.67 -5.61 -10.91
CA ASP A 9 -13.60 -4.64 -12.01
C ASP A 9 -14.51 -3.44 -11.72
N ILE A 10 -13.98 -2.23 -11.86
CA ILE A 10 -14.74 -0.99 -11.76
C ILE A 10 -14.96 -0.45 -13.18
N SER A 11 -16.18 -0.58 -13.67
CA SER A 11 -16.61 -0.06 -14.98
C SER A 11 -17.53 1.16 -14.85
N ASN A 12 -18.20 1.32 -13.71
CA ASN A 12 -19.14 2.39 -13.41
C ASN A 12 -18.79 2.99 -12.03
N PRO A 13 -18.54 4.31 -11.91
CA PRO A 13 -18.20 4.94 -10.64
C PRO A 13 -19.36 4.99 -9.64
N GLU A 14 -20.61 4.82 -10.12
CA GLU A 14 -21.82 4.81 -9.28
C GLU A 14 -22.17 3.42 -8.75
N GLU A 15 -21.60 2.36 -9.34
CA GLU A 15 -21.88 0.96 -9.00
C GLU A 15 -20.58 0.24 -8.64
N LEU A 16 -20.10 0.53 -7.42
CA LEU A 16 -18.86 -0.07 -6.94
C LEU A 16 -19.07 -1.53 -6.52
N PRO A 17 -18.16 -2.44 -6.90
CA PRO A 17 -18.23 -3.86 -6.54
C PRO A 17 -17.81 -4.15 -5.09
N PHE A 18 -17.49 -3.11 -4.32
CA PHE A 18 -17.13 -3.13 -2.90
C PHE A 18 -17.61 -1.83 -2.23
N ASP A 19 -17.69 -1.82 -0.90
CA ASP A 19 -18.09 -0.64 -0.15
C ASP A 19 -16.99 0.44 -0.16
N ALA A 20 -17.32 1.62 -0.70
CA ALA A 20 -16.41 2.76 -0.79
C ALA A 20 -16.01 3.32 0.58
N ALA A 21 -16.90 3.29 1.58
CA ALA A 21 -16.59 3.71 2.94
C ALA A 21 -15.62 2.74 3.60
N GLN A 22 -15.80 1.43 3.36
CA GLN A 22 -14.83 0.45 3.83
C GLN A 22 -13.47 0.65 3.18
N TYR A 23 -13.43 0.86 1.86
CA TYR A 23 -12.18 1.13 1.15
C TYR A 23 -11.49 2.40 1.68
N SER A 24 -12.23 3.47 1.92
CA SER A 24 -11.69 4.70 2.52
C SER A 24 -11.06 4.42 3.88
N ARG A 25 -11.77 3.76 4.80
CA ARG A 25 -11.24 3.37 6.12
C ARG A 25 -10.00 2.48 6.02
N PHE A 26 -9.99 1.51 5.11
CA PHE A 26 -8.84 0.67 4.82
C PHE A 26 -7.60 1.50 4.44
N LYS A 27 -7.75 2.51 3.57
CA LYS A 27 -6.65 3.40 3.17
C LYS A 27 -6.08 4.22 4.34
N PHE A 28 -6.86 4.38 5.40
CA PHE A 28 -6.49 5.04 6.65
C PHE A 28 -6.17 4.09 7.81
N GLY A 29 -5.94 2.80 7.54
CA GLY A 29 -5.35 1.87 8.51
C GLY A 29 -6.33 1.02 9.28
N ASP A 30 -7.59 0.90 8.85
CA ASP A 30 -8.52 -0.06 9.45
C ASP A 30 -8.07 -1.50 9.18
N GLY A 31 -7.54 -2.16 10.21
CA GLY A 31 -6.96 -3.50 10.10
C GLY A 31 -8.00 -4.62 9.97
N VAL A 32 -9.23 -4.41 10.43
CA VAL A 32 -10.33 -5.37 10.21
C VAL A 32 -10.65 -5.43 8.73
N ILE A 33 -10.80 -4.27 8.10
CA ILE A 33 -11.10 -4.20 6.66
C ILE A 33 -9.90 -4.68 5.83
N ALA A 34 -8.66 -4.33 6.22
CA ALA A 34 -7.46 -4.86 5.56
C ALA A 34 -7.43 -6.39 5.55
N LYS A 35 -7.84 -7.01 6.66
CA LYS A 35 -7.97 -8.47 6.78
C LYS A 35 -9.06 -9.02 5.88
N ASP A 36 -10.24 -8.42 5.89
CA ASP A 36 -11.36 -8.88 5.07
C ASP A 36 -11.01 -8.82 3.57
N PHE A 37 -10.46 -7.70 3.09
CA PHE A 37 -10.02 -7.54 1.71
C PHE A 37 -8.89 -8.51 1.33
N GLY A 38 -7.89 -8.68 2.20
CA GLY A 38 -6.78 -9.59 1.95
C GLY A 38 -7.22 -11.05 1.90
N CYS A 39 -8.10 -11.46 2.82
CA CYS A 39 -8.68 -12.79 2.85
C CYS A 39 -9.55 -13.07 1.62
N GLU A 40 -10.40 -12.11 1.21
CA GLU A 40 -11.21 -12.24 0.00
C GLU A 40 -10.33 -12.39 -1.24
N LEU A 41 -9.34 -11.51 -1.40
CA LEU A 41 -8.42 -11.53 -2.53
C LEU A 41 -7.66 -12.85 -2.61
N GLY A 42 -7.14 -13.33 -1.48
CA GLY A 42 -6.37 -14.57 -1.40
C GLY A 42 -7.19 -15.81 -1.76
N ARG A 43 -8.42 -15.92 -1.25
CA ARG A 43 -9.31 -17.06 -1.54
C ARG A 43 -9.69 -17.13 -3.02
N HIS A 44 -10.07 -16.00 -3.61
CA HIS A 44 -10.43 -15.95 -5.04
C HIS A 44 -9.22 -16.16 -5.95
N PHE A 45 -8.07 -15.64 -5.56
CA PHE A 45 -6.83 -15.86 -6.28
C PHE A 45 -6.45 -17.33 -6.30
N VAL A 46 -6.50 -18.02 -5.15
CA VAL A 46 -6.25 -19.47 -5.07
C VAL A 46 -7.27 -20.27 -5.87
N ALA A 47 -8.55 -19.89 -5.83
CA ALA A 47 -9.57 -20.58 -6.62
C ALA A 47 -9.32 -20.46 -8.14
N THR A 48 -8.79 -19.32 -8.58
CA THR A 48 -8.52 -19.03 -10.00
C THR A 48 -7.18 -19.61 -10.47
N HIS A 49 -6.15 -19.53 -9.63
CA HIS A 49 -4.76 -19.81 -10.02
C HIS A 49 -4.11 -20.98 -9.25
N GLY A 50 -4.91 -21.77 -8.52
CA GLY A 50 -4.42 -22.88 -7.69
C GLY A 50 -3.49 -23.83 -8.45
N ASP A 51 -3.89 -24.30 -9.64
CA ASP A 51 -3.06 -25.21 -10.44
C ASP A 51 -1.72 -24.57 -10.86
N ALA A 52 -1.74 -23.28 -11.21
CA ALA A 52 -0.52 -22.55 -11.55
C ALA A 52 0.41 -22.43 -10.33
N LEU A 53 -0.13 -22.19 -9.12
CA LEU A 53 0.66 -22.17 -7.90
C LEU A 53 1.26 -23.54 -7.58
N LEU A 54 0.49 -24.63 -7.77
CA LEU A 54 0.97 -25.98 -7.51
C LEU A 54 2.00 -26.47 -8.53
N ALA A 55 2.06 -25.85 -9.72
CA ALA A 55 3.07 -26.15 -10.73
C ALA A 55 4.45 -25.56 -10.41
N GLU A 56 4.53 -24.55 -9.53
CA GLU A 56 5.78 -23.90 -9.16
C GLU A 56 6.46 -24.62 -7.98
N GLU A 57 7.79 -24.49 -7.92
CA GLU A 57 8.58 -24.92 -6.76
C GLU A 57 8.70 -23.80 -5.71
N ASP A 58 9.09 -22.61 -6.17
CA ASP A 58 9.28 -21.42 -5.36
C ASP A 58 8.45 -20.27 -5.97
N ILE A 59 7.66 -19.62 -5.12
CA ILE A 59 6.81 -18.49 -5.51
C ILE A 59 7.17 -17.32 -4.61
N VAL A 60 7.47 -16.18 -5.22
CA VAL A 60 7.84 -14.96 -4.51
C VAL A 60 6.63 -14.05 -4.39
N PHE A 61 6.39 -13.57 -3.19
CA PHE A 61 5.44 -12.52 -2.86
C PHE A 61 6.19 -11.20 -2.68
N ALA A 62 5.75 -10.16 -3.37
CA ALA A 62 6.31 -8.82 -3.31
C ALA A 62 5.17 -7.80 -3.10
N PRO A 63 5.06 -7.16 -1.91
CA PRO A 63 4.07 -6.12 -1.67
C PRO A 63 4.42 -4.85 -2.44
N SER A 64 3.48 -3.89 -2.48
CA SER A 64 3.71 -2.56 -3.04
C SER A 64 4.99 -1.92 -2.48
N PRO A 65 5.73 -1.13 -3.28
CA PRO A 65 6.98 -0.52 -2.84
C PRO A 65 6.79 0.42 -1.64
N TYR A 66 7.60 0.25 -0.61
CA TYR A 66 7.69 1.18 0.52
C TYR A 66 9.10 1.22 1.10
N ASN A 67 9.44 2.32 1.79
CA ASN A 67 10.69 2.43 2.52
C ASN A 67 10.56 1.83 3.94
N ALA A 68 10.54 2.62 5.00
CA ALA A 68 10.32 2.12 6.37
C ALA A 68 8.84 2.04 6.75
N ILE A 69 8.02 3.00 6.29
CA ILE A 69 6.59 3.05 6.63
C ILE A 69 5.79 2.22 5.61
N PRO A 70 5.05 1.17 6.03
CA PRO A 70 4.21 0.38 5.14
C PRO A 70 3.07 1.19 4.49
N THR A 71 2.52 0.65 3.40
CA THR A 71 1.28 1.13 2.78
C THR A 71 0.06 0.40 3.37
N ALA A 72 -1.15 0.94 3.16
CA ALA A 72 -2.38 0.20 3.47
C ALA A 72 -2.45 -1.14 2.69
N SER A 73 -2.03 -1.14 1.42
CA SER A 73 -1.91 -2.35 0.61
C SER A 73 -0.95 -3.40 1.18
N ASN A 74 0.09 -2.99 1.93
CA ASN A 74 0.95 -3.94 2.64
C ASN A 74 0.19 -4.72 3.73
N ALA A 75 -0.70 -4.06 4.48
CA ALA A 75 -1.51 -4.76 5.49
C ALA A 75 -2.42 -5.82 4.84
N MET A 76 -3.14 -5.43 3.78
CA MET A 76 -3.98 -6.34 3.00
C MET A 76 -3.18 -7.52 2.41
N SER A 77 -1.99 -7.23 1.87
CA SER A 77 -1.19 -8.24 1.18
C SER A 77 -0.60 -9.30 2.13
N LEU A 78 -0.40 -8.98 3.41
CA LEU A 78 -0.04 -9.97 4.43
C LEU A 78 -1.17 -10.97 4.67
N PHE A 79 -2.43 -10.52 4.77
CA PHE A 79 -3.58 -11.42 4.91
C PHE A 79 -3.84 -12.24 3.64
N PHE A 80 -3.61 -11.66 2.46
CA PHE A 80 -3.56 -12.42 1.20
C PHE A 80 -2.53 -13.55 1.27
N MET A 81 -1.31 -13.23 1.71
CA MET A 81 -0.21 -14.19 1.80
C MET A 81 -0.57 -15.35 2.74
N GLU A 82 -1.26 -15.08 3.85
CA GLU A 82 -1.77 -16.11 4.75
C GLU A 82 -2.73 -17.08 4.06
N GLU A 83 -3.70 -16.61 3.29
CA GLU A 83 -4.65 -17.48 2.57
C GLU A 83 -3.93 -18.36 1.52
N VAL A 84 -3.00 -17.77 0.75
CA VAL A 84 -2.21 -18.54 -0.21
C VAL A 84 -1.33 -19.57 0.49
N ASN A 85 -0.66 -19.20 1.59
CA ASN A 85 0.15 -20.13 2.38
C ASN A 85 -0.67 -21.27 2.98
N ARG A 86 -1.91 -21.01 3.43
CA ARG A 86 -2.84 -22.07 3.88
C ARG A 86 -3.16 -23.05 2.76
N PHE A 87 -3.38 -22.55 1.53
CA PHE A 87 -3.59 -23.40 0.37
C PHE A 87 -2.35 -24.25 0.03
N LEU A 88 -1.17 -23.64 -0.02
CA LEU A 88 0.09 -24.33 -0.32
C LEU A 88 0.41 -25.40 0.74
N PHE A 89 0.22 -25.08 2.01
CA PHE A 89 0.39 -26.03 3.12
C PHE A 89 -0.51 -27.26 2.97
N LYS A 90 -1.79 -27.07 2.65
CA LYS A 90 -2.75 -28.18 2.42
C LYS A 90 -2.31 -29.10 1.28
N HIS A 91 -1.56 -28.59 0.31
CA HIS A 91 -1.02 -29.34 -0.83
C HIS A 91 0.45 -29.76 -0.66
N LYS A 92 0.99 -29.65 0.57
CA LYS A 92 2.39 -30.02 0.89
C LYS A 92 3.43 -29.27 0.05
N LYS A 93 3.13 -28.04 -0.34
CA LYS A 93 4.05 -27.11 -1.03
C LYS A 93 4.73 -26.18 -0.02
N LYS A 94 5.86 -25.59 -0.44
CA LYS A 94 6.54 -24.54 0.33
C LYS A 94 5.63 -23.32 0.46
N ALA A 95 5.76 -22.57 1.55
CA ALA A 95 5.13 -21.27 1.69
C ALA A 95 5.75 -20.26 0.70
N LEU A 96 5.03 -19.17 0.45
CA LEU A 96 5.52 -18.04 -0.35
C LEU A 96 6.80 -17.48 0.27
N LEU A 97 7.78 -17.22 -0.60
CA LEU A 97 8.99 -16.48 -0.27
C LEU A 97 8.69 -14.99 -0.30
N GLN A 98 9.15 -14.22 0.69
CA GLN A 98 8.89 -12.78 0.72
C GLN A 98 10.07 -12.00 0.15
N SER A 99 9.78 -11.09 -0.78
CA SER A 99 10.70 -10.07 -1.27
C SER A 99 10.17 -8.67 -0.94
N LYS A 100 11.05 -7.68 -0.96
CA LYS A 100 10.71 -6.27 -0.78
C LYS A 100 11.13 -5.48 -2.01
N ILE A 101 10.25 -4.60 -2.47
CA ILE A 101 10.60 -3.61 -3.49
C ILE A 101 11.04 -2.35 -2.76
N HIS A 102 12.33 -2.04 -2.81
CA HIS A 102 12.85 -0.85 -2.14
C HIS A 102 12.67 0.36 -3.02
N ARG A 103 12.27 1.47 -2.40
CA ARG A 103 12.09 2.76 -3.07
C ARG A 103 13.19 3.72 -2.64
N TYR A 104 13.85 4.36 -3.61
CA TYR A 104 14.95 5.29 -3.30
C TYR A 104 14.49 6.71 -2.92
N LYS A 105 13.28 7.13 -3.29
CA LYS A 105 12.77 8.48 -3.02
C LYS A 105 11.39 8.45 -2.37
N THR A 106 11.26 9.13 -1.23
CA THR A 106 9.98 9.48 -0.60
C THR A 106 9.66 10.94 -0.94
N TYR A 107 8.80 11.17 -1.92
CA TYR A 107 8.33 12.53 -2.24
C TYR A 107 7.35 13.02 -1.17
N SER A 108 7.39 14.33 -0.91
CA SER A 108 6.37 14.99 -0.09
C SER A 108 5.08 15.25 -0.86
N VAL A 109 5.12 15.32 -2.19
CA VAL A 109 3.94 15.59 -3.06
C VAL A 109 2.93 14.43 -3.03
N ASP A 110 1.63 14.74 -2.92
CA ASP A 110 0.53 13.77 -2.92
C ASP A 110 0.11 13.42 -4.36
N TYR A 111 0.13 12.13 -4.72
CA TYR A 111 -0.22 11.60 -6.05
C TYR A 111 -1.65 11.90 -6.49
N GLY A 112 -2.56 12.16 -5.54
CA GLY A 112 -3.99 12.34 -5.81
C GLY A 112 -4.36 13.67 -6.49
N ASN A 113 -3.46 14.65 -6.45
CA ASN A 113 -3.73 16.02 -6.94
C ASN A 113 -2.99 16.39 -8.24
N LEU A 114 -2.15 15.50 -8.77
CA LEU A 114 -1.34 15.76 -9.97
C LEU A 114 -2.07 15.34 -11.25
N ASP A 115 -1.85 16.08 -12.33
CA ASP A 115 -2.36 15.72 -13.65
C ASP A 115 -1.63 14.50 -14.25
N HIS A 116 -2.09 14.02 -15.41
CA HIS A 116 -1.54 12.82 -16.04
C HIS A 116 -0.07 12.95 -16.45
N GLU A 117 0.36 14.11 -16.96
CA GLU A 117 1.73 14.31 -17.42
C GLU A 117 2.70 14.52 -16.25
N GLU A 118 2.28 15.26 -15.23
CA GLU A 118 3.02 15.43 -13.98
C GLU A 118 3.18 14.10 -13.25
N ARG A 119 2.12 13.28 -13.21
CA ARG A 119 2.19 11.89 -12.72
C ARG A 119 3.26 11.11 -13.47
N ILE A 120 3.28 11.13 -14.81
CA ILE A 120 4.28 10.40 -15.61
C ILE A 120 5.71 10.91 -15.35
N ARG A 121 5.94 12.23 -15.27
CA ARG A 121 7.27 12.81 -14.98
C ARG A 121 7.80 12.39 -13.60
N LEU A 122 6.98 12.46 -12.55
CA LEU A 122 7.37 12.00 -11.21
C LEU A 122 7.57 10.48 -11.13
N ILE A 123 6.66 9.69 -11.71
CA ILE A 123 6.71 8.21 -11.78
C ILE A 123 7.95 7.74 -12.56
N SER A 124 8.29 8.39 -13.67
CA SER A 124 9.45 8.01 -14.49
C SER A 124 10.80 8.28 -13.81
N SER A 125 10.83 9.18 -12.83
CA SER A 125 11.99 9.48 -11.97
C SER A 125 12.07 8.63 -10.71
N ASP A 126 11.05 7.79 -10.47
CA ASP A 126 10.97 6.87 -9.36
C ASP A 126 11.76 5.61 -9.73
N THR A 127 12.84 5.35 -9.01
CA THR A 127 13.63 4.14 -9.20
C THR A 127 13.26 3.16 -8.10
N TYR A 128 12.96 1.93 -8.49
CA TYR A 128 12.77 0.82 -7.56
C TYR A 128 13.98 -0.09 -7.61
N HIS A 129 14.33 -0.67 -6.46
CA HIS A 129 15.26 -1.77 -6.41
C HIS A 129 14.50 -3.07 -6.25
N LEU A 130 14.75 -3.98 -7.18
CA LEU A 130 14.28 -5.36 -7.17
C LEU A 130 15.50 -6.26 -6.93
N ASP A 131 15.39 -7.24 -6.05
CA ASP A 131 16.45 -8.23 -5.89
C ASP A 131 16.43 -9.20 -7.07
N ARG A 132 17.17 -8.86 -8.13
CA ARG A 132 17.30 -9.69 -9.34
C ARG A 132 17.56 -11.16 -9.01
N ARG A 133 18.56 -11.45 -8.17
CA ARG A 133 18.97 -12.84 -7.88
C ARG A 133 17.85 -13.61 -7.21
N PHE A 134 17.06 -12.93 -6.38
CA PHE A 134 15.94 -13.54 -5.69
C PHE A 134 14.69 -13.73 -6.56
N LEU A 135 14.52 -12.92 -7.61
CA LEU A 135 13.34 -12.98 -8.50
C LEU A 135 13.56 -13.83 -9.75
N GLU A 136 14.80 -14.00 -10.19
CA GLU A 136 15.15 -14.68 -11.45
C GLU A 136 14.56 -16.10 -11.54
N ASN A 137 13.92 -16.39 -12.67
CA ASN A 137 13.31 -17.68 -13.02
C ASN A 137 12.21 -18.17 -12.06
N ARG A 138 11.59 -17.28 -11.27
CA ARG A 138 10.49 -17.61 -10.35
C ARG A 138 9.16 -17.02 -10.80
N MET A 139 8.07 -17.58 -10.26
CA MET A 139 6.80 -16.88 -10.22
C MET A 139 6.84 -15.80 -9.15
N VAL A 140 6.52 -14.56 -9.51
CA VAL A 140 6.48 -13.41 -8.59
C VAL A 140 5.10 -12.78 -8.62
N LEU A 141 4.51 -12.64 -7.44
CA LEU A 141 3.22 -12.00 -7.19
C LEU A 141 3.47 -10.58 -6.67
N PHE A 142 3.21 -9.59 -7.51
CA PHE A 142 3.23 -8.18 -7.15
C PHE A 142 1.84 -7.75 -6.70
N ILE A 143 1.68 -7.33 -5.43
CA ILE A 143 0.36 -7.10 -4.85
C ILE A 143 0.17 -5.64 -4.49
N ASP A 144 -0.94 -5.06 -4.94
CA ASP A 144 -1.35 -3.70 -4.59
C ASP A 144 -2.87 -3.62 -4.34
N ASP A 145 -3.36 -2.49 -3.84
CA ASP A 145 -4.78 -2.31 -3.54
C ASP A 145 -5.63 -2.13 -4.80
N ILE A 146 -5.45 -1.04 -5.54
CA ILE A 146 -6.27 -0.71 -6.70
C ILE A 146 -5.43 -0.28 -7.89
N LYS A 147 -5.76 -0.80 -9.08
CA LYS A 147 -5.18 -0.34 -10.34
C LYS A 147 -6.09 0.70 -10.99
N ILE A 148 -5.72 1.98 -10.88
CA ILE A 148 -6.44 3.08 -11.54
C ILE A 148 -5.79 3.39 -12.91
N THR A 149 -4.55 3.86 -12.90
CA THR A 149 -3.80 4.19 -14.13
C THR A 149 -2.77 3.14 -14.52
N GLY A 150 -2.41 2.23 -13.59
CA GLY A 150 -1.34 1.25 -13.80
C GLY A 150 0.08 1.82 -13.64
N GLY A 151 0.26 3.01 -13.05
CA GLY A 151 1.57 3.63 -12.87
C GLY A 151 2.60 2.77 -12.12
N HIS A 152 2.18 2.15 -11.00
CA HIS A 152 3.05 1.24 -10.25
C HIS A 152 3.44 -0.01 -11.07
N GLU A 153 2.49 -0.59 -11.79
CA GLU A 153 2.73 -1.71 -12.71
C GLU A 153 3.77 -1.34 -13.76
N PHE A 154 3.63 -0.16 -14.36
CA PHE A 154 4.53 0.35 -15.38
C PHE A 154 5.97 0.51 -14.86
N ILE A 155 6.17 1.10 -13.68
CA ILE A 155 7.52 1.24 -13.11
C ILE A 155 8.15 -0.13 -12.82
N ILE A 156 7.40 -1.06 -12.24
CA ILE A 156 7.91 -2.41 -11.94
C ILE A 156 8.31 -3.13 -13.24
N LYS A 157 7.46 -3.10 -14.28
CA LYS A 157 7.78 -3.68 -15.60
C LYS A 157 9.03 -3.05 -16.21
N LYS A 158 9.11 -1.71 -16.19
CA LYS A 158 10.28 -0.97 -16.66
C LYS A 158 11.55 -1.42 -15.92
N GLN A 159 11.50 -1.57 -14.60
CA GLN A 159 12.65 -2.00 -13.80
C GLN A 159 13.07 -3.45 -14.12
N LEU A 160 12.10 -4.38 -14.22
CA LEU A 160 12.34 -5.78 -14.61
C LEU A 160 13.01 -5.87 -15.99
N GLU A 161 12.56 -5.06 -16.96
CA GLU A 161 13.12 -5.00 -18.30
C GLU A 161 14.52 -4.38 -18.32
N GLN A 162 14.73 -3.27 -17.62
CA GLN A 162 16.03 -2.60 -17.51
C GLN A 162 17.08 -3.50 -16.85
N GLU A 163 16.70 -4.25 -15.82
CA GLU A 163 17.57 -5.19 -15.12
C GLU A 163 17.62 -6.57 -15.78
N GLN A 164 16.84 -6.79 -16.86
CA GLN A 164 16.73 -8.05 -17.60
C GLN A 164 16.36 -9.27 -16.74
N ILE A 165 15.55 -9.05 -15.69
CA ILE A 165 15.11 -10.11 -14.78
C ILE A 165 14.10 -10.99 -15.50
N GLN A 166 14.41 -12.27 -15.67
CA GLN A 166 13.51 -13.24 -16.27
C GLN A 166 12.63 -13.92 -15.21
N GLY A 167 11.39 -14.22 -15.57
CA GLY A 167 10.43 -14.86 -14.67
C GLY A 167 8.99 -14.81 -15.15
N ARG A 168 8.11 -15.30 -14.28
CA ARG A 168 6.65 -15.23 -14.44
C ARG A 168 6.10 -14.19 -13.47
N PHE A 169 5.77 -13.03 -14.00
CA PHE A 169 5.38 -11.88 -13.19
C PHE A 169 3.87 -11.71 -13.25
N MET A 170 3.21 -11.76 -12.10
CA MET A 170 1.77 -11.60 -11.97
C MET A 170 1.47 -10.41 -11.07
N PHE A 171 0.69 -9.47 -11.58
CA PHE A 171 0.20 -8.33 -10.81
C PHE A 171 -1.19 -8.66 -10.27
N VAL A 172 -1.36 -8.52 -8.96
CA VAL A 172 -2.54 -8.93 -8.21
C VAL A 172 -3.13 -7.71 -7.52
N TYR A 173 -4.38 -7.39 -7.81
CA TYR A 173 -5.08 -6.22 -7.28
C TYR A 173 -6.37 -6.62 -6.58
N TYR A 174 -6.76 -5.88 -5.54
CA TYR A 174 -8.11 -6.00 -4.99
C TYR A 174 -9.15 -5.51 -6.01
N ALA A 175 -8.90 -4.38 -6.66
CA ALA A 175 -9.75 -3.88 -7.73
C ALA A 175 -8.95 -3.27 -8.89
N GLN A 176 -9.56 -3.20 -10.07
CA GLN A 176 -9.01 -2.45 -11.20
C GLN A 176 -10.08 -1.60 -11.89
N LEU A 177 -9.70 -0.39 -12.31
CA LEU A 177 -10.51 0.48 -13.14
C LEU A 177 -10.40 0.02 -14.59
N THR A 178 -11.49 -0.47 -15.16
CA THR A 178 -11.52 -0.97 -16.55
C THR A 178 -12.05 0.09 -17.53
N ASN A 179 -12.88 1.01 -17.05
CA ASN A 179 -13.41 2.11 -17.86
C ASN A 179 -12.41 3.29 -17.93
N LYS A 180 -11.89 3.54 -19.12
CA LYS A 180 -10.89 4.59 -19.40
C LYS A 180 -11.46 6.00 -19.42
N GLU A 181 -12.78 6.15 -19.46
CA GLU A 181 -13.45 7.47 -19.40
C GLU A 181 -13.51 8.02 -17.97
N ILE A 182 -13.34 7.16 -16.97
CA ILE A 182 -13.31 7.56 -15.57
C ILE A 182 -11.96 8.25 -15.28
N PRO A 183 -11.96 9.48 -14.76
CA PRO A 183 -10.74 10.25 -14.54
C PRO A 183 -9.87 9.63 -13.42
N ALA A 184 -8.55 9.84 -13.52
CA ALA A 184 -7.59 9.28 -12.57
C ALA A 184 -7.76 9.78 -11.13
N ASN A 185 -8.40 10.95 -10.93
CA ASN A 185 -8.73 11.48 -9.60
C ASN A 185 -9.84 10.67 -8.89
N PHE A 186 -10.47 9.71 -9.57
CA PHE A 186 -11.39 8.76 -8.96
C PHE A 186 -10.75 7.98 -7.79
N GLU A 187 -9.44 7.73 -7.86
CA GLU A 187 -8.68 7.18 -6.73
C GLU A 187 -8.82 8.03 -5.47
N ASN A 188 -8.76 9.36 -5.64
CA ASN A 188 -8.86 10.30 -4.53
C ASN A 188 -10.27 10.31 -3.93
N TYR A 189 -11.29 10.23 -4.79
CA TYR A 189 -12.68 10.05 -4.36
C TYR A 189 -12.85 8.81 -3.48
N LEU A 190 -12.31 7.66 -3.89
CA LEU A 190 -12.37 6.42 -3.10
C LEU A 190 -11.59 6.55 -1.78
N ASN A 191 -10.37 7.08 -1.83
CA ASN A 191 -9.50 7.21 -0.65
C ASN A 191 -10.17 8.01 0.46
N TYR A 192 -10.81 9.13 0.11
CA TYR A 192 -11.43 10.04 1.08
C TYR A 192 -12.96 9.87 1.13
N TYR A 193 -13.53 8.76 0.68
CA TYR A 193 -15.00 8.62 0.59
C TYR A 193 -15.70 8.89 1.94
N SER A 194 -15.21 8.28 3.03
CA SER A 194 -15.80 8.44 4.37
C SER A 194 -14.92 9.19 5.37
N ILE A 195 -13.61 9.31 5.12
CA ILE A 195 -12.69 10.07 5.98
C ILE A 195 -12.55 11.48 5.40
N LYS A 196 -13.23 12.46 6.01
CA LYS A 196 -13.29 13.84 5.53
C LYS A 196 -12.62 14.82 6.48
N GLU A 197 -12.76 14.58 7.77
CA GLU A 197 -12.31 15.49 8.81
C GLU A 197 -11.34 14.80 9.77
N ARG A 198 -10.65 15.63 10.57
CA ARG A 198 -9.69 15.18 11.59
C ARG A 198 -10.29 14.13 12.53
N ASN A 199 -11.54 14.32 12.96
CA ASN A 199 -12.20 13.43 13.91
C ASN A 199 -12.46 12.04 13.32
N ASP A 200 -12.74 11.94 12.01
CA ASP A 200 -12.88 10.66 11.33
C ASP A 200 -11.57 9.87 11.39
N LEU A 201 -10.45 10.57 11.15
CA LEU A 201 -9.12 9.97 11.19
C LEU A 201 -8.72 9.55 12.62
N VAL A 202 -8.98 10.39 13.63
CA VAL A 202 -8.75 10.04 15.04
C VAL A 202 -9.53 8.78 15.43
N ALA A 203 -10.79 8.65 14.99
CA ALA A 203 -11.60 7.47 15.26
C ALA A 203 -10.98 6.19 14.68
N VAL A 204 -10.41 6.25 13.47
CA VAL A 204 -9.71 5.11 12.87
C VAL A 204 -8.40 4.80 13.61
N ILE A 205 -7.58 5.81 13.93
CA ILE A 205 -6.27 5.60 14.58
C ILE A 205 -6.41 5.02 15.99
N ASN A 206 -7.45 5.44 16.71
CA ASN A 206 -7.71 4.96 18.06
C ASN A 206 -8.41 3.59 18.09
N ASP A 207 -8.78 3.01 16.96
CA ASP A 207 -9.26 1.62 16.93
C ASP A 207 -8.17 0.66 17.42
N ASP A 208 -8.57 -0.41 18.10
CA ASP A 208 -7.65 -1.41 18.62
C ASP A 208 -6.98 -2.21 17.49
N ASN A 209 -7.63 -2.32 16.33
CA ASN A 209 -7.14 -3.04 15.15
C ASN A 209 -6.43 -2.12 14.16
N PHE A 210 -6.14 -0.87 14.55
CA PHE A 210 -5.48 0.09 13.68
C PHE A 210 -4.08 -0.39 13.26
N ILE A 211 -3.76 -0.18 11.99
CA ILE A 211 -2.46 -0.46 11.38
C ILE A 211 -1.87 0.82 10.81
N MET A 212 -0.74 1.24 11.39
CA MET A 212 -0.01 2.43 10.96
C MET A 212 0.46 2.32 9.50
N ASN A 213 0.26 3.38 8.71
CA ASN A 213 0.73 3.44 7.34
C ASN A 213 1.14 4.85 6.91
N THR A 214 1.82 4.95 5.77
CA THR A 214 2.45 6.20 5.30
C THR A 214 1.47 7.35 5.09
N ARG A 215 0.21 7.09 4.70
CA ARG A 215 -0.78 8.15 4.44
C ARG A 215 -1.13 8.90 5.71
N ILE A 216 -1.35 8.18 6.80
CA ILE A 216 -1.74 8.76 8.10
C ILE A 216 -0.62 9.63 8.65
N ILE A 217 0.61 9.11 8.63
CA ILE A 217 1.78 9.85 9.12
C ILE A 217 1.98 11.13 8.30
N LYS A 218 1.89 11.04 6.96
CA LYS A 218 1.98 12.23 6.10
C LYS A 218 0.85 13.22 6.36
N TYR A 219 -0.37 12.74 6.60
CA TYR A 219 -1.52 13.60 6.89
C TYR A 219 -1.29 14.40 8.18
N ILE A 220 -0.90 13.73 9.26
CA ILE A 220 -0.64 14.38 10.56
C ILE A 220 0.54 15.34 10.46
N LEU A 221 1.65 14.91 9.85
CA LEU A 221 2.86 15.75 9.75
C LEU A 221 2.69 16.96 8.83
N LYS A 222 1.73 16.93 7.89
CA LYS A 222 1.37 18.09 7.04
C LYS A 222 0.25 18.96 7.60
N SER A 223 -0.34 18.56 8.72
CA SER A 223 -1.44 19.32 9.30
C SER A 223 -0.97 20.69 9.82
N GLU A 224 -1.89 21.65 9.86
CA GLU A 224 -1.64 22.93 10.50
C GLU A 224 -1.35 22.75 11.99
N SER A 225 -0.62 23.70 12.59
CA SER A 225 -0.17 23.56 13.99
C SER A 225 -1.33 23.34 14.97
N ALA A 226 -2.49 23.97 14.76
CA ALA A 226 -3.67 23.77 15.59
C ALA A 226 -4.24 22.34 15.48
N ASP A 227 -4.26 21.78 14.27
CA ASP A 227 -4.71 20.41 14.04
C ASP A 227 -3.73 19.38 14.56
N LEU A 228 -2.42 19.63 14.46
CA LEU A 228 -1.39 18.79 15.06
C LEU A 228 -1.59 18.68 16.57
N MET A 229 -1.80 19.81 17.26
CA MET A 229 -2.03 19.80 18.71
C MET A 229 -3.33 19.06 19.07
N ALA A 230 -4.36 19.18 18.23
CA ALA A 230 -5.59 18.41 18.41
C ALA A 230 -5.37 16.90 18.20
N PHE A 231 -4.54 16.49 17.24
CA PHE A 231 -4.13 15.08 17.09
C PHE A 231 -3.39 14.59 18.33
N ILE A 232 -2.36 15.32 18.77
CA ILE A 232 -1.57 14.95 19.95
C ILE A 232 -2.47 14.74 21.17
N ALA A 233 -3.47 15.60 21.37
CA ALA A 233 -4.39 15.49 22.51
C ALA A 233 -5.42 14.36 22.39
N ALA A 234 -5.77 13.95 21.17
CA ALA A 234 -6.88 13.01 20.93
C ALA A 234 -6.42 11.56 20.66
N LEU A 235 -5.18 11.36 20.22
CA LEU A 235 -4.64 10.03 19.94
C LEU A 235 -4.29 9.28 21.23
N LYS A 236 -4.50 7.95 21.22
CA LYS A 236 -4.00 7.07 22.28
C LYS A 236 -2.49 7.22 22.45
N GLU A 237 -2.02 7.14 23.70
CA GLU A 237 -0.64 7.45 24.08
C GLU A 237 0.39 6.63 23.31
N GLU A 238 0.10 5.36 23.04
CA GLU A 238 0.96 4.43 22.31
C GLU A 238 1.12 4.77 20.81
N ARG A 239 0.20 5.55 20.22
CA ARG A 239 0.19 5.85 18.78
C ARG A 239 1.25 6.85 18.37
N LEU A 240 1.58 7.81 19.24
CA LEU A 240 2.56 8.85 18.93
C LEU A 240 4.00 8.28 18.86
N PRO A 241 4.49 7.46 19.82
CA PRO A 241 5.78 6.80 19.68
C PRO A 241 5.89 5.91 18.44
N GLU A 242 4.84 5.14 18.13
CA GLU A 242 4.78 4.31 16.91
C GLU A 242 4.94 5.17 15.64
N MET A 243 4.17 6.27 15.55
CA MET A 243 4.27 7.20 14.42
C MET A 243 5.67 7.81 14.31
N VAL A 244 6.28 8.23 15.42
CA VAL A 244 7.62 8.82 15.44
C VAL A 244 8.66 7.80 14.97
N HIS A 245 8.61 6.56 15.44
CA HIS A 245 9.51 5.49 15.01
C HIS A 245 9.48 5.31 13.48
N TYR A 246 8.28 5.24 12.93
CA TYR A 246 8.04 5.13 11.49
C TYR A 246 8.53 6.36 10.71
N ALA A 247 8.23 7.57 11.19
CA ALA A 247 8.66 8.81 10.56
C ALA A 247 10.20 8.94 10.53
N ILE A 248 10.88 8.56 11.61
CA ILE A 248 12.35 8.52 11.68
C ILE A 248 12.91 7.50 10.71
N GLY A 249 12.35 6.29 10.65
CA GLY A 249 12.77 5.25 9.69
C GLY A 249 12.66 5.70 8.22
N ASN A 250 11.73 6.60 7.93
CA ASN A 250 11.57 7.23 6.61
C ASN A 250 12.38 8.53 6.43
N ASN A 251 13.23 8.88 7.39
CA ASN A 251 14.04 10.11 7.40
C ASN A 251 13.23 11.41 7.30
N TYR A 252 11.98 11.42 7.79
CA TYR A 252 11.13 12.63 7.74
C TYR A 252 11.67 13.79 8.59
N HIS A 253 12.55 13.51 9.55
CA HIS A 253 13.26 14.54 10.31
C HIS A 253 14.28 15.34 9.47
N LEU A 254 14.63 14.86 8.27
CA LEU A 254 15.51 15.55 7.32
C LEU A 254 14.73 16.29 6.21
N MET A 255 13.39 16.26 6.25
CA MET A 255 12.53 16.83 5.21
C MET A 255 11.80 18.06 5.76
N GLU A 256 12.06 19.23 5.17
CA GLU A 256 11.50 20.52 5.61
C GLU A 256 9.98 20.47 5.85
N ASP A 257 9.24 19.85 4.93
CA ASP A 257 7.78 19.68 4.99
C ASP A 257 7.27 18.93 6.23
N TYR A 258 8.14 18.16 6.92
CA TYR A 258 7.76 17.29 8.04
C TYR A 258 8.51 17.61 9.33
N THR A 259 9.71 18.17 9.25
CA THR A 259 10.62 18.33 10.40
C THR A 259 10.00 19.17 11.52
N GLN A 260 9.27 20.24 11.19
CA GLN A 260 8.67 21.11 12.20
C GLN A 260 7.66 20.37 13.06
N ASN A 261 6.68 19.70 12.44
CA ASN A 261 5.62 18.99 13.15
C ASN A 261 6.16 17.74 13.84
N LEU A 262 7.08 17.01 13.21
CA LEU A 262 7.73 15.86 13.83
C LEU A 262 8.51 16.26 15.10
N THR A 263 9.18 17.42 15.09
CA THR A 263 9.90 17.95 16.27
C THR A 263 8.95 18.29 17.42
N GLN A 264 7.75 18.78 17.12
CA GLN A 264 6.76 19.05 18.17
C GLN A 264 6.28 17.76 18.84
N ILE A 265 6.01 16.72 18.04
CA ILE A 265 5.59 15.41 18.56
C ILE A 265 6.72 14.77 19.38
N THR A 266 7.97 14.76 18.89
CA THR A 266 9.09 14.16 19.62
C THR A 266 9.36 14.86 20.96
N LYS A 267 9.20 16.19 21.02
CA LYS A 267 9.25 16.94 22.28
C LYS A 267 8.11 16.56 23.22
N HIS A 268 6.90 16.40 22.70
CA HIS A 268 5.73 16.03 23.51
C HIS A 268 5.91 14.67 24.18
N ILE A 269 6.44 13.68 23.45
CA ILE A 269 6.64 12.32 23.97
C ILE A 269 8.02 12.09 24.62
N ASN A 270 8.84 13.13 24.77
CA ASN A 270 10.23 13.04 25.25
C ASN A 270 11.08 11.98 24.51
N TYR A 271 10.95 11.87 23.20
CA TYR A 271 11.66 10.87 22.42
C TYR A 271 13.18 11.04 22.49
N GLY A 272 13.90 10.01 22.94
CA GLY A 272 15.36 9.98 23.00
C GLY A 272 15.99 10.54 24.27
N ASN A 273 15.18 10.87 25.28
CA ASN A 273 15.63 11.25 26.63
C ASN A 273 15.37 10.14 27.65
#